data_AF-A0A5C6BJG2-F1
#
_entry.id   AF-A0A5C6BJG2-F1
#
_cell.length_a   1.000
_cell.length_b   1.000
_cell.length_c   1.000
_cell.angle_alpha   90.00
_cell.angle_beta   90.00
_cell.angle_gamma   90.00
#
_symmetry.space_group_name_H-M   'P 1'
#
loop_
_entity.id
_entity.type
_entity.pdbx_description
1 polymer ?
#
loop_
_entity_poly.entity_id
_entity_poly.type
_entity_poly.pdbx_seq_one_letter_code
_entity_poly.pdbx_strand_id
1 'polypeptide(L)'
;MRTMMKTNRSILKQFIAATNLKKLGFTGLLGVATLAGASLQSEVSAEMPLRLDSIGTNLVAEKPIGEPPAADELPADSDLPPESLIPENEATPLDNQILNAADNTARNGALRKNADWQPLDATAMSELLRRSLDTIGAPPEQVGRSAQQFLTEVRQDDSEPLTAWVQAAALQINAVHDMMARAQDQLLELPPRLDPSGQDYASMESLPPEIRAALRTWIGRELVRARYYDEALPIFAEVDPANSPDAASLLFYRGVCYHSLLKTKEALADLRMLLQHKETIPVRYSRTAEMMIADIQPLKEDSLDEISRLMTDVTRRLDLGRADESTQQREQVIIDKLTKLIDKVEEQQKQQQQQQQQQQQQGSQQGGAPSGGQSQPMQDSQIAGASGQGDVDRKDNDVKNGWGNLPPAERQESLQQISRDLPTHYREAIEAYFRKLATQQK
;
A
#
# COMPACT_ATOMS: atom_id res chain seq x y z
N MET A 1 35.78 -1.65 -17.64
CA MET A 1 34.37 -1.88 -17.23
C MET A 1 33.89 -3.34 -17.25
N ARG A 2 34.17 -4.21 -18.24
CA ARG A 2 33.57 -5.57 -18.28
C ARG A 2 34.00 -6.56 -17.17
N THR A 3 35.03 -6.27 -16.38
CA THR A 3 35.57 -7.21 -15.36
C THR A 3 34.78 -7.21 -14.04
N MET A 4 34.36 -6.04 -13.54
CA MET A 4 33.68 -5.90 -12.23
C MET A 4 32.31 -6.61 -12.18
N MET A 5 31.59 -6.71 -13.30
CA MET A 5 30.28 -7.38 -13.34
C MET A 5 30.33 -8.90 -13.13
N LYS A 6 31.50 -9.54 -13.21
CA LYS A 6 31.62 -10.99 -12.93
C LYS A 6 31.71 -11.28 -11.43
N THR A 7 32.35 -10.43 -10.63
CA THR A 7 32.57 -10.65 -9.20
C THR A 7 31.25 -10.66 -8.41
N ASN A 8 30.39 -9.64 -8.60
CA ASN A 8 29.10 -9.57 -7.88
C ASN A 8 28.15 -10.74 -8.20
N ARG A 9 28.21 -11.32 -9.41
CA ARG A 9 27.43 -12.52 -9.75
C ARG A 9 27.92 -13.80 -9.07
N SER A 10 29.14 -13.83 -8.53
CA SER A 10 29.65 -14.93 -7.71
C SER A 10 29.16 -14.82 -6.27
N ILE A 11 29.26 -13.62 -5.68
CA ILE A 11 28.84 -13.32 -4.31
C ILE A 11 27.33 -13.57 -4.14
N LEU A 12 26.52 -13.08 -5.08
CA LEU A 12 25.06 -13.27 -5.06
C LEU A 12 24.65 -14.76 -5.13
N LYS A 13 25.43 -15.60 -5.82
CA LYS A 13 25.19 -17.06 -5.86
C LYS A 13 25.55 -17.76 -4.56
N GLN A 14 26.58 -17.32 -3.85
CA GLN A 14 26.91 -17.85 -2.52
C GLN A 14 25.85 -17.48 -1.48
N PHE A 15 25.29 -16.26 -1.54
CA PHE A 15 24.22 -15.84 -0.64
C PHE A 15 22.92 -16.65 -0.82
N ILE A 16 22.51 -16.90 -2.08
CA ILE A 16 21.28 -17.68 -2.39
C ILE A 16 21.42 -19.16 -2.00
N ALA A 17 22.64 -19.70 -1.95
CA ALA A 17 22.89 -21.06 -1.47
C ALA A 17 22.73 -21.20 0.06
N ALA A 18 23.00 -20.13 0.82
CA ALA A 18 22.96 -20.16 2.29
C ALA A 18 21.53 -20.17 2.87
N THR A 19 20.55 -19.57 2.18
CA THR A 19 19.18 -19.40 2.70
C THR A 19 18.33 -20.68 2.70
N ASN A 20 18.69 -21.70 1.91
CA ASN A 20 17.89 -22.92 1.76
C ASN A 20 18.23 -24.05 2.76
N LEU A 21 19.18 -23.85 3.68
CA LEU A 21 19.67 -24.91 4.57
C LEU A 21 19.30 -24.73 6.06
N LYS A 22 18.10 -24.18 6.33
CA LYS A 22 17.49 -24.09 7.68
C LYS A 22 16.24 -24.98 7.88
N LYS A 23 16.18 -26.12 7.16
CA LYS A 23 15.28 -27.24 7.46
C LYS A 23 16.03 -28.58 7.38
N LEU A 24 16.73 -28.95 8.45
CA LEU A 24 16.78 -30.30 9.02
C LEU A 24 17.44 -30.27 10.42
N GLY A 25 17.43 -31.40 11.13
CA GLY A 25 17.68 -31.46 12.57
C GLY A 25 19.14 -31.52 13.05
N PHE A 26 19.25 -31.55 14.37
CA PHE A 26 20.45 -31.64 15.21
C PHE A 26 21.28 -32.92 14.96
N THR A 27 22.62 -32.82 14.86
CA THR A 27 23.60 -33.74 15.51
C THR A 27 25.06 -33.33 15.24
N GLY A 28 25.92 -33.36 16.28
CA GLY A 28 27.17 -34.12 16.24
C GLY A 28 28.47 -33.54 15.63
N LEU A 29 29.29 -32.94 16.52
CA LEU A 29 30.74 -33.20 16.71
C LEU A 29 31.84 -32.82 15.67
N LEU A 30 32.94 -32.32 16.27
CA LEU A 30 34.37 -32.36 15.86
C LEU A 30 34.88 -31.39 14.76
N GLY A 31 35.96 -30.67 15.07
CA GLY A 31 36.70 -29.82 14.13
C GLY A 31 37.60 -28.77 14.81
N VAL A 32 38.80 -29.15 15.24
CA VAL A 32 39.76 -28.23 15.92
C VAL A 32 40.59 -27.45 14.89
N ALA A 33 40.69 -26.12 15.06
CA ALA A 33 41.66 -25.29 14.37
C ALA A 33 42.13 -24.12 15.28
N THR A 34 43.30 -24.28 15.90
CA THR A 34 43.92 -23.28 16.80
C THR A 34 44.76 -22.28 16.01
N LEU A 35 44.64 -20.99 16.31
CA LEU A 35 45.70 -20.00 16.08
C LEU A 35 45.59 -18.87 17.13
N ALA A 36 46.72 -18.43 17.68
CA ALA A 36 46.77 -17.59 18.88
C ALA A 36 47.20 -16.14 18.58
N GLY A 37 46.72 -15.20 19.40
CA GLY A 37 47.07 -13.78 19.34
C GLY A 37 46.86 -13.09 20.70
N ALA A 38 47.97 -12.83 21.38
CA ALA A 38 48.09 -12.11 22.66
C ALA A 38 47.52 -10.67 22.62
N SER A 39 47.21 -9.97 23.72
CA SER A 39 47.04 -10.29 25.17
C SER A 39 46.56 -9.02 25.90
N LEU A 40 45.96 -9.15 27.10
CA LEU A 40 46.30 -8.43 28.35
C LEU A 40 45.19 -8.58 29.43
N GLN A 41 45.62 -8.93 30.66
CA GLN A 41 45.13 -8.56 32.02
C GLN A 41 43.65 -8.14 32.25
N SER A 42 42.94 -8.49 33.34
CA SER A 42 43.09 -9.42 34.50
C SER A 42 41.79 -9.33 35.37
N GLU A 43 41.51 -9.93 36.55
CA GLU A 43 42.25 -10.72 37.57
C GLU A 43 41.39 -11.87 38.18
N VAL A 44 42.06 -12.96 38.57
CA VAL A 44 42.00 -13.71 39.86
C VAL A 44 40.71 -13.70 40.73
N SER A 45 40.07 -14.89 40.88
CA SER A 45 39.80 -15.53 42.21
C SER A 45 39.00 -16.85 42.14
N ALA A 46 39.17 -17.68 43.19
CA ALA A 46 38.42 -18.88 43.61
C ALA A 46 38.66 -20.22 42.85
N GLU A 47 38.91 -21.28 43.63
CA GLU A 47 39.24 -22.64 43.17
C GLU A 47 38.26 -23.70 43.71
N MET A 48 37.99 -24.73 42.88
CA MET A 48 37.80 -26.15 43.24
C MET A 48 36.70 -26.60 44.26
N PRO A 49 36.37 -27.92 44.32
CA PRO A 49 36.49 -28.97 43.29
C PRO A 49 35.17 -29.74 43.05
N LEU A 50 35.14 -30.51 41.95
CA LEU A 50 34.16 -31.58 41.74
C LEU A 50 34.40 -32.77 42.68
N ARG A 51 33.33 -33.51 43.00
CA ARG A 51 33.40 -34.96 43.26
C ARG A 51 32.32 -35.67 42.45
N LEU A 52 32.75 -36.65 41.66
CA LEU A 52 31.86 -37.71 41.19
C LEU A 52 31.68 -38.71 42.33
N ASP A 53 30.57 -39.44 42.34
CA ASP A 53 30.71 -40.89 42.47
C ASP A 53 29.63 -41.69 41.70
N SER A 54 30.05 -42.91 41.39
CA SER A 54 29.39 -44.05 40.76
C SER A 54 28.20 -44.62 41.59
N ILE A 55 27.30 -45.51 41.14
CA ILE A 55 27.01 -46.22 39.87
C ILE A 55 25.52 -46.66 39.92
N GLY A 56 24.84 -46.93 38.79
CA GLY A 56 23.53 -47.59 38.80
C GLY A 56 22.88 -47.80 37.43
N THR A 57 22.75 -49.05 36.99
CA THR A 57 22.29 -49.44 35.64
C THR A 57 20.86 -49.99 35.61
N ASN A 58 20.08 -49.67 34.57
CA ASN A 58 19.43 -50.71 33.75
C ASN A 58 18.85 -50.18 32.42
N LEU A 59 18.64 -51.10 31.46
CA LEU A 59 18.13 -50.86 30.10
C LEU A 59 16.78 -51.58 29.91
N VAL A 60 15.83 -50.93 29.22
CA VAL A 60 14.71 -51.59 28.51
C VAL A 60 14.49 -50.82 27.20
N ALA A 61 14.11 -51.52 26.12
CA ALA A 61 14.04 -51.00 24.75
C ALA A 61 12.59 -50.89 24.20
N GLU A 62 12.49 -50.28 23.02
CA GLU A 62 11.24 -49.93 22.31
C GLU A 62 10.47 -51.14 21.71
N LYS A 63 9.20 -50.91 21.33
CA LYS A 63 8.49 -51.74 20.34
C LYS A 63 7.43 -50.92 19.54
N PRO A 64 7.06 -51.32 18.30
CA PRO A 64 6.37 -50.43 17.35
C PRO A 64 4.88 -50.78 17.07
N ILE A 65 4.34 -50.07 16.07
CA ILE A 65 2.97 -49.99 15.52
C ILE A 65 2.40 -51.33 15.00
N GLY A 66 1.06 -51.46 14.98
CA GLY A 66 0.30 -52.46 14.21
C GLY A 66 -1.10 -51.97 13.80
N GLU A 67 -1.63 -52.48 12.69
CA GLU A 67 -2.95 -52.17 12.10
C GLU A 67 -4.03 -53.23 12.46
N PRO A 68 -5.34 -52.98 12.19
CA PRO A 68 -6.45 -53.72 12.81
C PRO A 68 -6.94 -54.97 12.04
N PRO A 69 -7.68 -55.88 12.72
CA PRO A 69 -8.44 -56.96 12.08
C PRO A 69 -9.93 -56.63 11.91
N ALA A 70 -10.54 -57.28 10.91
CA ALA A 70 -11.97 -57.53 10.75
C ALA A 70 -12.11 -58.99 10.22
N ALA A 71 -13.21 -59.73 10.37
CA ALA A 71 -14.49 -59.53 11.06
C ALA A 71 -14.99 -60.92 11.54
N ASP A 72 -16.03 -61.01 12.37
CA ASP A 72 -17.22 -61.84 12.03
C ASP A 72 -18.40 -61.74 13.04
N GLU A 73 -19.57 -62.18 12.55
CA GLU A 73 -20.81 -62.63 13.23
C GLU A 73 -21.64 -61.68 14.15
N LEU A 74 -22.95 -61.97 14.19
CA LEU A 74 -24.05 -61.22 14.81
C LEU A 74 -24.62 -61.93 16.05
N PRO A 75 -25.43 -61.24 16.86
CA PRO A 75 -26.81 -61.72 17.04
C PRO A 75 -27.88 -60.62 16.80
N ALA A 76 -29.15 -61.01 16.77
CA ALA A 76 -30.31 -60.18 16.43
C ALA A 76 -31.28 -59.98 17.61
N ASP A 77 -32.27 -59.09 17.40
CA ASP A 77 -33.49 -58.86 18.22
C ASP A 77 -33.28 -58.28 19.65
N SER A 78 -34.13 -57.40 20.18
CA SER A 78 -35.22 -56.58 19.60
C SER A 78 -35.49 -55.32 20.46
N ASP A 79 -36.53 -54.56 20.10
CA ASP A 79 -37.23 -53.52 20.89
C ASP A 79 -36.89 -52.04 20.59
N LEU A 80 -37.68 -51.47 19.66
CA LEU A 80 -37.97 -50.03 19.59
C LEU A 80 -39.51 -49.85 19.64
N PRO A 81 -40.03 -48.83 20.35
CA PRO A 81 -41.47 -48.56 20.38
C PRO A 81 -41.98 -48.02 19.03
N PRO A 82 -43.24 -48.31 18.63
CA PRO A 82 -43.77 -47.96 17.32
C PRO A 82 -44.05 -46.46 17.16
N GLU A 83 -43.86 -45.94 15.94
CA GLU A 83 -44.23 -44.58 15.56
C GLU A 83 -45.75 -44.36 15.63
N SER A 84 -46.19 -43.31 16.32
CA SER A 84 -47.57 -42.84 16.27
C SER A 84 -47.76 -41.86 15.10
N LEU A 85 -48.27 -42.35 13.97
CA LEU A 85 -48.70 -41.51 12.86
C LEU A 85 -49.87 -40.62 13.30
N ILE A 86 -49.68 -39.30 13.24
CA ILE A 86 -50.75 -38.31 13.47
C ILE A 86 -51.69 -38.33 12.25
N PRO A 87 -53.02 -38.44 12.43
CA PRO A 87 -53.95 -38.47 11.31
C PRO A 87 -54.09 -37.09 10.64
N GLU A 88 -54.32 -37.09 9.32
CA GLU A 88 -54.29 -35.88 8.47
C GLU A 88 -55.34 -34.79 8.83
N ASN A 89 -56.32 -35.10 9.69
CA ASN A 89 -57.38 -34.18 10.10
C ASN A 89 -56.98 -33.19 11.21
N GLU A 90 -55.78 -33.30 11.80
CA GLU A 90 -55.26 -32.33 12.79
C GLU A 90 -54.20 -31.36 12.21
N ALA A 91 -53.96 -31.40 10.89
CA ALA A 91 -53.00 -30.53 10.21
C ALA A 91 -53.49 -29.08 10.08
N THR A 92 -53.12 -28.22 11.03
CA THR A 92 -53.27 -26.75 10.88
C THR A 92 -52.39 -26.24 9.73
N PRO A 93 -52.91 -25.44 8.78
CA PRO A 93 -52.13 -24.92 7.67
C PRO A 93 -51.06 -23.92 8.15
N LEU A 94 -49.84 -24.01 7.63
CA LEU A 94 -48.79 -23.04 7.95
C LEU A 94 -49.09 -21.67 7.31
N ASP A 95 -49.05 -20.61 8.12
CA ASP A 95 -49.13 -19.24 7.64
C ASP A 95 -47.89 -18.87 6.81
N ASN A 96 -48.08 -18.71 5.50
CA ASN A 96 -47.05 -18.33 4.53
C ASN A 96 -46.38 -16.96 4.81
N GLN A 97 -46.84 -16.20 5.81
CA GLN A 97 -46.18 -14.97 6.26
C GLN A 97 -44.92 -15.25 7.11
N ILE A 98 -44.88 -16.36 7.87
CA ILE A 98 -43.74 -16.69 8.74
C ILE A 98 -42.51 -17.11 7.91
N LEU A 99 -42.74 -17.90 6.86
CA LEU A 99 -41.68 -18.35 5.95
C LEU A 99 -40.95 -17.17 5.29
N ASN A 100 -41.69 -16.18 4.78
CA ASN A 100 -41.11 -15.01 4.10
C ASN A 100 -40.29 -14.09 5.03
N ALA A 101 -40.53 -14.12 6.35
CA ALA A 101 -39.70 -13.39 7.31
C ALA A 101 -38.39 -14.13 7.63
N ALA A 102 -38.44 -15.45 7.83
CA ALA A 102 -37.28 -16.27 8.17
C ALA A 102 -36.30 -16.48 6.99
N ASP A 103 -36.83 -16.62 5.77
CA ASP A 103 -36.00 -16.91 4.59
C ASP A 103 -35.14 -15.70 4.18
N ASN A 104 -35.60 -14.48 4.44
CA ASN A 104 -34.84 -13.24 4.19
C ASN A 104 -33.68 -13.01 5.18
N THR A 105 -33.79 -13.44 6.43
CA THR A 105 -32.65 -13.43 7.37
C THR A 105 -31.69 -14.60 7.11
N ALA A 106 -32.20 -15.79 6.78
CA ALA A 106 -31.37 -16.94 6.45
C ALA A 106 -30.52 -16.74 5.19
N ARG A 107 -31.12 -16.26 4.09
CA ARG A 107 -30.42 -16.05 2.81
C ARG A 107 -29.37 -14.93 2.85
N ASN A 108 -29.47 -14.00 3.78
CA ASN A 108 -28.43 -12.97 4.04
C ASN A 108 -27.33 -13.43 5.03
N GLY A 109 -27.48 -14.62 5.64
CA GLY A 109 -26.43 -15.27 6.44
C GLY A 109 -25.53 -16.18 5.60
N ALA A 110 -26.14 -16.98 4.71
CA ALA A 110 -25.41 -17.90 3.83
C ALA A 110 -24.63 -17.13 2.74
N LEU A 111 -23.29 -17.28 2.75
CA LEU A 111 -22.30 -16.51 1.96
C LEU A 111 -21.83 -15.16 2.55
N ARG A 112 -21.90 -14.98 3.88
CA ARG A 112 -20.90 -14.13 4.55
C ARG A 112 -19.51 -14.73 4.30
N LYS A 113 -18.77 -14.17 3.34
CA LYS A 113 -17.34 -14.44 3.15
C LYS A 113 -16.66 -14.21 4.50
N ASN A 114 -15.93 -15.21 5.01
CA ASN A 114 -15.19 -15.08 6.27
C ASN A 114 -14.35 -13.80 6.20
N ALA A 115 -14.63 -12.85 7.10
CA ALA A 115 -13.92 -11.59 7.12
C ALA A 115 -12.54 -11.81 7.76
N ASP A 116 -11.51 -11.21 7.16
CA ASP A 116 -10.10 -11.47 7.50
C ASP A 116 -9.71 -10.89 8.89
N TRP A 117 -10.62 -10.15 9.52
CA TRP A 117 -10.52 -9.55 10.85
C TRP A 117 -11.94 -9.33 11.43
N GLN A 118 -12.07 -8.86 12.68
CA GLN A 118 -13.35 -8.48 13.29
C GLN A 118 -13.25 -7.13 14.01
N PRO A 119 -14.26 -6.24 13.89
CA PRO A 119 -14.32 -4.99 14.65
C PRO A 119 -14.66 -5.27 16.11
N LEU A 120 -14.01 -4.56 17.03
CA LEU A 120 -14.29 -4.60 18.46
C LEU A 120 -15.04 -3.32 18.88
N ASP A 121 -16.01 -3.45 19.78
CA ASP A 121 -16.61 -2.31 20.45
C ASP A 121 -15.80 -1.92 21.70
N ALA A 122 -16.14 -0.80 22.35
CA ALA A 122 -15.46 -0.37 23.58
C ALA A 122 -15.54 -1.41 24.70
N THR A 123 -16.61 -2.20 24.79
CA THR A 123 -16.75 -3.29 25.77
C THR A 123 -15.75 -4.41 25.49
N ALA A 124 -15.69 -4.92 24.26
CA ALA A 124 -14.75 -5.96 23.85
C ALA A 124 -13.29 -5.49 23.91
N MET A 125 -12.99 -4.24 23.54
CA MET A 125 -11.66 -3.64 23.72
C MET A 125 -11.26 -3.58 25.20
N SER A 126 -12.19 -3.27 26.11
CA SER A 126 -11.92 -3.23 27.55
C SER A 126 -11.64 -4.63 28.10
N GLU A 127 -12.46 -5.62 27.74
CA GLU A 127 -12.23 -7.03 28.09
C GLU A 127 -10.93 -7.60 27.51
N LEU A 128 -10.49 -7.13 26.34
CA LEU A 128 -9.20 -7.49 25.77
C LEU A 128 -8.04 -6.88 26.58
N LEU A 129 -8.13 -5.59 26.93
CA LEU A 129 -7.15 -4.92 27.79
C LEU A 129 -6.99 -5.65 29.12
N ARG A 130 -8.09 -6.08 29.74
CA ARG A 130 -8.07 -6.85 31.00
C ARG A 130 -7.22 -8.11 30.84
N ARG A 131 -7.50 -8.95 29.84
CA ARG A 131 -6.79 -10.21 29.60
C ARG A 131 -5.30 -10.01 29.30
N SER A 132 -4.94 -8.99 28.52
CA SER A 132 -3.54 -8.69 28.22
C SER A 132 -2.78 -8.17 29.45
N LEU A 133 -3.44 -7.44 30.35
CA LEU A 133 -2.85 -7.03 31.64
C LEU A 133 -2.79 -8.17 32.67
N ASP A 134 -3.81 -9.04 32.73
CA ASP A 134 -3.80 -10.26 33.54
C ASP A 134 -2.64 -11.20 33.11
N THR A 135 -2.34 -11.26 31.81
CA THR A 135 -1.25 -12.07 31.22
C THR A 135 0.15 -11.64 31.69
N ILE A 136 0.35 -10.36 32.04
CA ILE A 136 1.60 -9.86 32.64
C ILE A 136 1.57 -9.88 34.18
N GLY A 137 0.53 -10.46 34.79
CA GLY A 137 0.40 -10.58 36.25
C GLY A 137 0.02 -9.29 36.97
N ALA A 138 -0.63 -8.34 36.28
CA ALA A 138 -1.05 -7.09 36.90
C ALA A 138 -2.10 -7.33 38.02
N PRO A 139 -2.00 -6.68 39.20
CA PRO A 139 -2.98 -6.79 40.27
C PRO A 139 -4.43 -6.49 39.83
N PRO A 140 -5.45 -7.26 40.25
CA PRO A 140 -6.83 -7.09 39.78
C PRO A 140 -7.43 -5.69 39.97
N GLU A 141 -7.03 -4.94 41.00
CA GLU A 141 -7.45 -3.54 41.19
C GLU A 141 -6.84 -2.59 40.15
N GLN A 142 -5.59 -2.85 39.71
CA GLN A 142 -4.89 -2.07 38.69
C GLN A 142 -5.44 -2.38 37.29
N VAL A 143 -5.72 -3.65 37.02
CA VAL A 143 -6.46 -4.10 35.81
C VAL A 143 -7.84 -3.45 35.76
N GLY A 144 -8.59 -3.51 36.86
CA GLY A 144 -9.90 -2.88 36.99
C GLY A 144 -9.88 -1.37 36.78
N ARG A 145 -8.92 -0.66 37.38
CA ARG A 145 -8.72 0.79 37.20
C ARG A 145 -8.44 1.16 35.75
N SER A 146 -7.55 0.42 35.08
CA SER A 146 -7.15 0.69 33.69
C SER A 146 -8.32 0.48 32.73
N ALA A 147 -9.04 -0.65 32.88
CA ALA A 147 -10.24 -0.96 32.10
C ALA A 147 -11.38 0.06 32.33
N GLN A 148 -11.53 0.56 33.56
CA GLN A 148 -12.50 1.60 33.89
C GLN A 148 -12.12 2.95 33.29
N GLN A 149 -10.84 3.36 33.37
CA GLN A 149 -10.38 4.64 32.80
C GLN A 149 -10.60 4.67 31.28
N PHE A 150 -10.22 3.63 30.56
CA PHE A 150 -10.50 3.48 29.12
C PHE A 150 -12.01 3.63 28.78
N LEU A 151 -12.89 2.95 29.54
CA LEU A 151 -14.35 3.03 29.37
C LEU A 151 -14.97 4.36 29.83
N THR A 152 -14.20 5.22 30.47
CA THR A 152 -14.57 6.57 30.89
C THR A 152 -14.15 7.58 29.81
N GLU A 153 -12.89 7.57 29.38
CA GLU A 153 -12.35 8.43 28.31
C GLU A 153 -13.13 8.27 26.99
N VAL A 154 -13.39 7.02 26.55
CA VAL A 154 -14.17 6.75 25.32
C VAL A 154 -15.64 7.12 25.45
N ARG A 155 -16.19 7.15 26.67
CA ARG A 155 -17.59 7.54 26.92
C ARG A 155 -17.78 9.05 26.93
N GLN A 156 -16.74 9.79 27.30
CA GLN A 156 -16.75 11.26 27.29
C GLN A 156 -16.41 11.86 25.93
N ASP A 157 -15.96 11.03 24.98
CA ASP A 157 -15.43 11.43 23.66
C ASP A 157 -14.16 12.33 23.75
N ASP A 158 -13.48 12.28 24.92
CA ASP A 158 -12.26 13.02 25.22
C ASP A 158 -11.03 12.45 24.46
N SER A 159 -11.12 11.21 23.97
CA SER A 159 -10.02 10.52 23.26
C SER A 159 -10.52 9.43 22.31
N GLU A 160 -9.85 9.29 21.16
CA GLU A 160 -10.09 8.17 20.24
C GLU A 160 -9.83 6.82 20.93
N PRO A 161 -10.62 5.76 20.66
CA PRO A 161 -10.51 4.48 21.37
C PRO A 161 -9.11 3.88 21.42
N LEU A 162 -8.37 3.84 20.30
CA LEU A 162 -6.99 3.34 20.29
C LEU A 162 -6.04 4.19 21.17
N THR A 163 -6.27 5.50 21.27
CA THR A 163 -5.47 6.39 22.13
C THR A 163 -5.74 6.07 23.61
N ALA A 164 -7.00 6.09 24.01
CA ALA A 164 -7.44 5.78 25.38
C ALA A 164 -7.01 4.37 25.83
N TRP A 165 -7.04 3.40 24.91
CA TRP A 165 -6.65 2.02 25.18
C TRP A 165 -5.15 1.89 25.47
N VAL A 166 -4.31 2.54 24.65
CA VAL A 166 -2.84 2.53 24.85
C VAL A 166 -2.44 3.40 26.07
N GLN A 167 -3.15 4.49 26.34
CA GLN A 167 -3.01 5.28 27.58
C GLN A 167 -3.33 4.44 28.81
N ALA A 168 -4.43 3.68 28.80
CA ALA A 168 -4.80 2.80 29.90
C ALA A 168 -3.79 1.64 30.10
N ALA A 169 -3.20 1.11 29.03
CA ALA A 169 -2.11 0.14 29.13
C ALA A 169 -0.82 0.76 29.72
N ALA A 170 -0.50 2.01 29.36
CA ALA A 170 0.66 2.75 29.87
C ALA A 170 0.61 2.98 31.39
N LEU A 171 -0.57 2.96 32.01
CA LEU A 171 -0.72 3.04 33.47
C LEU A 171 -0.05 1.88 34.23
N GLN A 172 0.13 0.73 33.58
CA GLN A 172 0.69 -0.49 34.19
C GLN A 172 2.00 -0.95 33.55
N ILE A 173 2.38 -0.37 32.40
CA ILE A 173 3.54 -0.82 31.62
C ILE A 173 4.42 0.38 31.27
N ASN A 174 5.51 0.55 32.04
CA ASN A 174 6.48 1.63 31.85
C ASN A 174 7.01 1.68 30.40
N ALA A 175 7.30 0.54 29.78
CA ALA A 175 7.76 0.51 28.38
C ALA A 175 6.74 1.09 27.38
N VAL A 176 5.44 0.99 27.65
CA VAL A 176 4.39 1.64 26.83
C VAL A 176 4.39 3.14 27.13
N HIS A 177 4.45 3.54 28.41
CA HIS A 177 4.52 4.93 28.85
C HIS A 177 5.72 5.68 28.24
N ASP A 178 6.92 5.11 28.32
CA ASP A 178 8.16 5.72 27.82
C ASP A 178 8.13 5.90 26.29
N MET A 179 7.56 4.94 25.56
CA MET A 179 7.36 5.07 24.11
C MET A 179 6.27 6.09 23.76
N MET A 180 5.19 6.16 24.54
CA MET A 180 4.15 7.18 24.37
C MET A 180 4.65 8.60 24.65
N ALA A 181 5.52 8.79 25.65
CA ALA A 181 6.16 10.07 25.94
C ALA A 181 7.11 10.46 24.80
N ARG A 182 7.98 9.54 24.37
CA ARG A 182 8.90 9.78 23.23
C ARG A 182 8.15 10.09 21.92
N ALA A 183 6.97 9.53 21.71
CA ALA A 183 6.15 9.84 20.52
C ALA A 183 5.60 11.29 20.51
N GLN A 184 5.41 11.91 21.68
CA GLN A 184 4.91 13.28 21.78
C GLN A 184 6.01 14.31 21.50
N ASP A 185 7.18 14.16 22.13
CA ASP A 185 8.27 15.13 22.02
C ASP A 185 9.28 14.82 20.89
N GLN A 186 9.48 13.54 20.56
CA GLN A 186 10.62 13.05 19.76
C GLN A 186 10.21 11.96 18.75
N LEU A 187 9.05 12.10 18.10
CA LEU A 187 8.41 11.08 17.26
C LEU A 187 9.34 10.34 16.26
N LEU A 188 10.29 11.04 15.63
CA LEU A 188 11.25 10.46 14.68
C LEU A 188 12.37 9.61 15.30
N GLU A 189 12.55 9.63 16.63
CA GLU A 189 13.47 8.72 17.30
C GLU A 189 12.91 7.30 17.45
N LEU A 190 11.59 7.10 17.42
CA LEU A 190 10.99 5.79 17.64
C LEU A 190 11.26 4.77 16.52
N PRO A 191 11.11 5.09 15.21
CA PRO A 191 11.37 4.13 14.14
C PRO A 191 12.73 3.42 14.20
N PRO A 192 13.89 4.10 14.33
CA PRO A 192 15.18 3.41 14.43
C PRO A 192 15.41 2.69 15.77
N ARG A 193 14.61 2.98 16.81
CA ARG A 193 14.63 2.25 18.09
C ARG A 193 13.76 0.99 18.06
N LEU A 194 12.78 0.93 17.16
CA LEU A 194 11.85 -0.17 16.95
C LEU A 194 12.20 -1.07 15.74
N ASP A 195 13.30 -0.77 15.03
CA ASP A 195 13.98 -1.71 14.13
C ASP A 195 14.44 -2.97 14.91
N PRO A 196 14.49 -4.18 14.32
CA PRO A 196 15.00 -5.39 14.97
C PRO A 196 16.41 -5.31 15.59
N SER A 197 17.21 -4.30 15.22
CA SER A 197 18.52 -3.98 15.80
C SER A 197 18.50 -2.82 16.82
N GLY A 198 17.34 -2.20 17.02
CA GLY A 198 17.12 -1.03 17.86
C GLY A 198 16.95 -1.33 19.36
N GLN A 199 17.10 -0.29 20.18
CA GLN A 199 17.11 -0.39 21.65
C GLN A 199 15.76 -0.80 22.26
N ASP A 200 14.65 -0.38 21.65
CA ASP A 200 13.30 -0.57 22.21
C ASP A 200 12.61 -1.82 21.67
N TYR A 201 13.18 -2.47 20.64
CA TYR A 201 12.61 -3.64 19.98
C TYR A 201 12.40 -4.83 20.93
N ALA A 202 13.37 -5.16 21.78
CA ALA A 202 13.23 -6.24 22.77
C ALA A 202 12.14 -5.93 23.81
N SER A 203 11.97 -4.65 24.16
CA SER A 203 10.90 -4.19 25.05
C SER A 203 9.54 -4.33 24.36
N MET A 204 9.41 -3.89 23.11
CA MET A 204 8.20 -4.04 22.29
C MET A 204 7.81 -5.51 22.10
N GLU A 205 8.76 -6.38 21.75
CA GLU A 205 8.51 -7.82 21.53
C GLU A 205 8.20 -8.60 22.82
N SER A 206 8.49 -8.04 24.01
CA SER A 206 8.09 -8.65 25.29
C SER A 206 6.65 -8.28 25.73
N LEU A 207 6.01 -7.29 25.08
CA LEU A 207 4.61 -6.94 25.33
C LEU A 207 3.65 -8.06 24.88
N PRO A 208 2.49 -8.25 25.54
CA PRO A 208 1.39 -9.08 25.03
C PRO A 208 1.03 -8.74 23.57
N PRO A 209 0.63 -9.71 22.73
CA PRO A 209 0.43 -9.49 21.29
C PRO A 209 -0.52 -8.34 20.97
N GLU A 210 -1.58 -8.17 21.77
CA GLU A 210 -2.61 -7.15 21.57
C GLU A 210 -2.09 -5.76 21.95
N ILE A 211 -1.30 -5.67 23.02
CA ILE A 211 -0.66 -4.43 23.46
C ILE A 211 0.43 -4.00 22.46
N ARG A 212 1.20 -4.96 21.96
CA ARG A 212 2.20 -4.77 20.89
C ARG A 212 1.55 -4.27 19.61
N ALA A 213 0.45 -4.90 19.18
CA ALA A 213 -0.31 -4.52 18.00
C ALA A 213 -0.96 -3.12 18.15
N ALA A 214 -1.56 -2.82 19.30
CA ALA A 214 -2.14 -1.51 19.60
C ALA A 214 -1.06 -0.41 19.60
N LEU A 215 0.05 -0.60 20.31
CA LEU A 215 1.11 0.39 20.39
C LEU A 215 1.78 0.64 19.03
N ARG A 216 2.06 -0.41 18.25
CA ARG A 216 2.54 -0.25 16.85
C ARG A 216 1.54 0.49 15.98
N THR A 217 0.25 0.16 16.08
CA THR A 217 -0.81 0.86 15.32
C THR A 217 -0.90 2.34 15.73
N TRP A 218 -0.73 2.64 17.01
CA TRP A 218 -0.74 4.00 17.56
C TRP A 218 0.48 4.82 17.12
N ILE A 219 1.70 4.30 17.29
CA ILE A 219 2.95 4.97 16.83
C ILE A 219 2.92 5.19 15.32
N GLY A 220 2.52 4.17 14.56
CA GLY A 220 2.36 4.27 13.11
C GLY A 220 1.37 5.36 12.71
N ARG A 221 0.22 5.48 13.39
CA ARG A 221 -0.79 6.52 13.15
C ARG A 221 -0.24 7.93 13.38
N GLU A 222 0.50 8.16 14.46
CA GLU A 222 1.10 9.49 14.70
C GLU A 222 2.14 9.85 13.64
N LEU A 223 2.94 8.87 13.18
CA LEU A 223 3.83 9.05 12.03
C LEU A 223 3.05 9.38 10.73
N VAL A 224 1.92 8.72 10.45
CA VAL A 224 1.07 9.07 9.29
C VAL A 224 0.52 10.50 9.41
N ARG A 225 0.06 10.91 10.58
CA ARG A 225 -0.41 12.29 10.84
C ARG A 225 0.68 13.33 10.57
N ALA A 226 1.93 13.01 10.87
CA ALA A 226 3.10 13.84 10.58
C ALA A 226 3.67 13.68 9.14
N ARG A 227 2.99 12.93 8.25
CA ARG A 227 3.40 12.62 6.86
C ARG A 227 4.66 11.74 6.73
N TYR A 228 5.07 11.05 7.80
CA TYR A 228 6.23 10.14 7.87
C TYR A 228 5.89 8.72 7.41
N TYR A 229 5.42 8.60 6.16
CA TYR A 229 4.92 7.32 5.61
C TYR A 229 6.01 6.26 5.43
N ASP A 230 7.24 6.66 5.11
CA ASP A 230 8.37 5.75 4.95
C ASP A 230 8.75 5.07 6.28
N GLU A 231 8.59 5.79 7.41
CA GLU A 231 8.86 5.29 8.77
C GLU A 231 7.66 4.55 9.39
N ALA A 232 6.43 4.98 9.10
CA ALA A 232 5.22 4.33 9.59
C ALA A 232 5.03 2.92 9.01
N LEU A 233 5.40 2.72 7.74
CA LEU A 233 5.08 1.49 7.03
C LEU A 233 5.78 0.23 7.59
N PRO A 234 7.09 0.24 7.96
CA PRO A 234 7.71 -0.88 8.68
C PRO A 234 7.00 -1.21 10.00
N ILE A 235 6.62 -0.18 10.77
CA ILE A 235 5.95 -0.37 12.07
C ILE A 235 4.58 -1.05 11.90
N PHE A 236 3.81 -0.70 10.86
CA PHE A 236 2.55 -1.38 10.53
C PHE A 236 2.71 -2.74 9.83
N ALA A 237 3.90 -3.07 9.31
CA ALA A 237 4.16 -4.38 8.70
C ALA A 237 4.28 -5.48 9.77
N GLU A 238 4.81 -5.14 10.95
CA GLU A 238 4.91 -6.00 12.13
C GLU A 238 3.58 -6.11 12.92
N VAL A 239 2.43 -5.90 12.26
CA VAL A 239 1.09 -5.99 12.86
C VAL A 239 0.11 -6.78 11.99
N ASP A 240 -0.33 -7.90 12.54
CA ASP A 240 -1.45 -8.70 12.03
C ASP A 240 -2.79 -8.05 12.45
N PRO A 241 -3.70 -7.72 11.51
CA PRO A 241 -5.05 -7.23 11.82
C PRO A 241 -5.86 -8.13 12.74
N ALA A 242 -5.63 -9.45 12.76
CA ALA A 242 -6.34 -10.36 13.66
C ALA A 242 -6.01 -10.15 15.15
N ASN A 243 -4.84 -9.56 15.45
CA ASN A 243 -4.35 -9.33 16.81
C ASN A 243 -4.44 -7.86 17.27
N SER A 244 -4.90 -6.94 16.42
CA SER A 244 -4.97 -5.51 16.75
C SER A 244 -6.31 -5.13 17.39
N PRO A 245 -6.32 -4.52 18.60
CA PRO A 245 -7.53 -3.99 19.23
C PRO A 245 -8.27 -2.93 18.40
N ASP A 246 -7.57 -2.26 17.47
CA ASP A 246 -8.16 -1.37 16.46
C ASP A 246 -7.59 -1.71 15.06
N ALA A 247 -7.97 -2.88 14.56
CA ALA A 247 -7.69 -3.31 13.20
C ALA A 247 -8.24 -2.36 12.12
N ALA A 248 -9.28 -1.57 12.42
CA ALA A 248 -9.84 -0.60 11.49
C ALA A 248 -8.89 0.58 11.26
N SER A 249 -8.33 1.16 12.32
CA SER A 249 -7.27 2.17 12.21
C SER A 249 -6.00 1.59 11.58
N LEU A 250 -5.60 0.36 11.93
CA LEU A 250 -4.44 -0.30 11.30
C LEU A 250 -4.56 -0.36 9.78
N LEU A 251 -5.63 -0.98 9.28
CA LEU A 251 -5.85 -1.17 7.84
C LEU A 251 -6.04 0.18 7.12
N PHE A 252 -6.67 1.15 7.78
CA PHE A 252 -6.82 2.50 7.23
C PHE A 252 -5.46 3.21 7.09
N TYR A 253 -4.69 3.34 8.17
CA TYR A 253 -3.43 4.10 8.15
C TYR A 253 -2.30 3.38 7.41
N ARG A 254 -2.22 2.04 7.45
CA ARG A 254 -1.32 1.27 6.59
C ARG A 254 -1.70 1.40 5.11
N GLY A 255 -3.00 1.38 4.80
CA GLY A 255 -3.54 1.71 3.46
C GLY A 255 -3.18 3.13 2.99
N VAL A 256 -3.19 4.13 3.87
CA VAL A 256 -2.74 5.51 3.57
C VAL A 256 -1.24 5.56 3.27
N CYS A 257 -0.40 4.84 4.01
CA CYS A 257 1.03 4.71 3.67
C CYS A 257 1.25 4.04 2.32
N TYR A 258 0.55 2.93 2.03
CA TYR A 258 0.68 2.24 0.74
C TYR A 258 0.21 3.12 -0.42
N HIS A 259 -0.92 3.84 -0.26
CA HIS A 259 -1.44 4.78 -1.26
C HIS A 259 -0.46 5.92 -1.53
N SER A 260 0.01 6.59 -0.48
CA SER A 260 0.95 7.73 -0.59
C SER A 260 2.31 7.34 -1.18
N LEU A 261 2.75 6.10 -0.98
CA LEU A 261 3.99 5.55 -1.53
C LEU A 261 3.79 4.78 -2.85
N LEU A 262 2.62 4.90 -3.48
CA LEU A 262 2.23 4.28 -4.78
C LEU A 262 2.31 2.74 -4.83
N LYS A 263 2.30 2.09 -3.68
CA LYS A 263 2.22 0.63 -3.50
C LYS A 263 0.79 0.14 -3.76
N THR A 264 0.40 0.22 -5.03
CA THR A 264 -0.98 0.10 -5.50
C THR A 264 -1.64 -1.24 -5.15
N LYS A 265 -0.89 -2.34 -5.19
CA LYS A 265 -1.45 -3.69 -4.93
C LYS A 265 -1.75 -3.87 -3.45
N GLU A 266 -0.85 -3.38 -2.61
CA GLU A 266 -0.91 -3.42 -1.15
C GLU A 266 -1.98 -2.45 -0.61
N ALA A 267 -2.06 -1.22 -1.16
CA ALA A 267 -3.13 -0.27 -0.86
C ALA A 267 -4.51 -0.85 -1.18
N LEU A 268 -4.67 -1.47 -2.35
CA LEU A 268 -5.92 -2.12 -2.75
C LEU A 268 -6.22 -3.40 -1.94
N ALA A 269 -5.25 -4.01 -1.29
CA ALA A 269 -5.48 -5.14 -0.39
C ALA A 269 -6.02 -4.65 0.97
N ASP A 270 -5.28 -3.78 1.66
CA ASP A 270 -5.66 -3.26 2.98
C ASP A 270 -7.00 -2.50 2.94
N LEU A 271 -7.19 -1.59 1.97
CA LEU A 271 -8.41 -0.78 1.90
C LEU A 271 -9.65 -1.63 1.56
N ARG A 272 -9.50 -2.70 0.78
CA ARG A 272 -10.61 -3.66 0.54
C ARG A 272 -10.83 -4.61 1.71
N MET A 273 -9.80 -4.92 2.50
CA MET A 273 -9.92 -5.67 3.75
C MET A 273 -10.68 -4.84 4.80
N LEU A 274 -10.36 -3.55 4.93
CA LEU A 274 -11.06 -2.59 5.78
C LEU A 274 -12.55 -2.50 5.42
N LEU A 275 -12.88 -2.40 4.13
CA LEU A 275 -14.26 -2.29 3.66
C LEU A 275 -15.10 -3.57 3.78
N GLN A 276 -14.54 -4.70 4.25
CA GLN A 276 -15.34 -5.88 4.61
C GLN A 276 -16.33 -5.58 5.74
N HIS A 277 -15.97 -4.67 6.65
CA HIS A 277 -16.78 -4.21 7.78
C HIS A 277 -17.21 -2.74 7.62
N LYS A 278 -17.49 -2.31 6.38
CA LYS A 278 -17.80 -0.92 5.99
C LYS A 278 -18.85 -0.22 6.88
N GLU A 279 -19.84 -0.95 7.38
CA GLU A 279 -20.98 -0.42 8.14
C GLU A 279 -20.68 -0.21 9.63
N THR A 280 -19.66 -0.86 10.19
CA THR A 280 -19.30 -0.77 11.61
C THR A 280 -18.04 0.08 11.87
N ILE A 281 -17.24 0.37 10.84
CA ILE A 281 -16.06 1.25 10.96
C ILE A 281 -16.44 2.74 10.93
N PRO A 282 -15.61 3.63 11.50
CA PRO A 282 -15.82 5.07 11.42
C PRO A 282 -16.07 5.56 9.98
N VAL A 283 -17.13 6.33 9.77
CA VAL A 283 -17.57 6.81 8.43
C VAL A 283 -16.44 7.53 7.67
N ARG A 284 -15.56 8.24 8.38
CA ARG A 284 -14.35 8.87 7.83
C ARG A 284 -13.42 7.86 7.14
N TYR A 285 -13.23 6.66 7.71
CA TYR A 285 -12.36 5.63 7.16
C TYR A 285 -13.01 4.95 5.96
N SER A 286 -14.29 4.56 6.06
CA SER A 286 -14.98 3.92 4.93
C SER A 286 -15.08 4.84 3.71
N ARG A 287 -15.48 6.10 3.89
CA ARG A 287 -15.54 7.06 2.77
C ARG A 287 -14.18 7.39 2.16
N THR A 288 -13.15 7.55 3.00
CA THR A 288 -11.81 7.85 2.48
C THR A 288 -11.20 6.64 1.78
N ALA A 289 -11.40 5.42 2.29
CA ALA A 289 -11.00 4.19 1.62
C ALA A 289 -11.72 3.98 0.28
N GLU A 290 -13.03 4.26 0.18
CA GLU A 290 -13.77 4.24 -1.09
C GLU A 290 -13.14 5.19 -2.12
N MET A 291 -12.80 6.42 -1.73
CA MET A 291 -12.15 7.40 -2.61
C MET A 291 -10.73 6.97 -3.00
N MET A 292 -9.91 6.51 -2.06
CA MET A 292 -8.54 6.04 -2.31
C MET A 292 -8.49 4.82 -3.25
N ILE A 293 -9.44 3.88 -3.12
CA ILE A 293 -9.56 2.75 -4.05
C ILE A 293 -9.93 3.25 -5.45
N ALA A 294 -10.93 4.13 -5.56
CA ALA A 294 -11.36 4.68 -6.85
C ALA A 294 -10.26 5.50 -7.56
N ASP A 295 -9.41 6.17 -6.77
CA ASP A 295 -8.27 6.96 -7.23
C ASP A 295 -7.07 6.10 -7.67
N ILE A 296 -6.66 5.10 -6.89
CA ILE A 296 -5.44 4.32 -7.17
C ILE A 296 -5.68 3.08 -8.06
N GLN A 297 -6.91 2.55 -8.14
CA GLN A 297 -7.25 1.42 -9.01
C GLN A 297 -7.05 1.67 -10.53
N PRO A 298 -7.34 2.86 -11.10
CA PRO A 298 -7.09 3.15 -12.52
C PRO A 298 -5.64 3.56 -12.84
N LEU A 299 -4.76 3.69 -11.83
CA LEU A 299 -3.39 4.17 -11.98
C LEU A 299 -2.58 3.23 -12.90
N LYS A 300 -1.83 3.81 -13.84
CA LYS A 300 -1.04 3.09 -14.83
C LYS A 300 0.45 3.34 -14.63
N GLU A 301 1.23 2.27 -14.65
CA GLU A 301 2.70 2.34 -14.68
C GLU A 301 3.17 3.11 -15.93
N ASP A 302 4.16 3.98 -15.76
CA ASP A 302 4.71 4.93 -16.73
C ASP A 302 3.67 5.92 -17.31
N SER A 303 2.71 6.36 -16.51
CA SER A 303 1.75 7.41 -16.89
C SER A 303 2.11 8.78 -16.30
N LEU A 304 1.61 9.85 -16.93
CA LEU A 304 1.75 11.22 -16.39
C LEU A 304 1.09 11.38 -15.01
N ASP A 305 0.05 10.59 -14.71
CA ASP A 305 -0.58 10.55 -13.38
C ASP A 305 0.39 10.01 -12.32
N GLU A 306 0.95 8.82 -12.55
CA GLU A 306 1.99 8.22 -11.68
C GLU A 306 3.17 9.18 -11.47
N ILE A 307 3.65 9.82 -12.54
CA ILE A 307 4.76 10.79 -12.46
C ILE A 307 4.37 12.01 -11.61
N SER A 308 3.16 12.56 -11.77
CA SER A 308 2.69 13.70 -10.96
C SER A 308 2.57 13.36 -9.47
N ARG A 309 2.20 12.12 -9.16
CA ARG A 309 2.16 11.60 -7.78
C ARG A 309 3.58 11.38 -7.22
N LEU A 310 4.51 10.85 -8.01
CA LEU A 310 5.92 10.75 -7.64
C LEU A 310 6.53 12.13 -7.34
N MET A 311 6.23 13.15 -8.16
CA MET A 311 6.65 14.53 -7.91
C MET A 311 6.05 15.06 -6.60
N THR A 312 4.78 14.74 -6.31
CA THR A 312 4.11 15.12 -5.05
C THR A 312 4.77 14.46 -3.83
N ASP A 313 5.23 13.22 -3.93
CA ASP A 313 6.01 12.57 -2.87
C ASP A 313 7.41 13.18 -2.68
N VAL A 314 8.09 13.59 -3.76
CA VAL A 314 9.33 14.37 -3.67
C VAL A 314 9.06 15.71 -2.97
N THR A 315 7.99 16.43 -3.30
CA THR A 315 7.60 17.64 -2.58
C THR A 315 7.37 17.37 -1.09
N ARG A 316 6.65 16.30 -0.72
CA ARG A 316 6.48 15.87 0.69
C ARG A 316 7.83 15.62 1.38
N ARG A 317 8.79 14.99 0.70
CA ARG A 317 10.12 14.71 1.26
C ARG A 317 10.92 15.99 1.52
N LEU A 318 10.91 16.91 0.56
CA LEU A 318 11.56 18.21 0.68
C LEU A 318 10.91 19.11 1.74
N ASP A 319 9.56 19.11 1.84
CA ASP A 319 8.77 19.72 2.93
C ASP A 319 9.24 19.26 4.32
N LEU A 320 9.62 17.98 4.44
CA LEU A 320 10.10 17.34 5.67
C LEU A 320 11.63 17.45 5.84
N GLY A 321 12.28 18.33 5.06
CA GLY A 321 13.73 18.59 5.13
C GLY A 321 14.63 17.51 4.52
N ARG A 322 14.06 16.54 3.79
CA ARG A 322 14.79 15.37 3.26
C ARG A 322 15.32 15.64 1.85
N ALA A 323 16.51 16.23 1.77
CA ALA A 323 17.28 16.39 0.53
C ALA A 323 18.35 15.28 0.35
N ASP A 324 18.02 14.07 0.81
CA ASP A 324 18.91 12.92 0.91
C ASP A 324 19.01 12.11 -0.40
N GLU A 325 19.92 11.13 -0.44
CA GLU A 325 20.11 10.27 -1.62
C GLU A 325 18.83 9.51 -2.01
N SER A 326 18.00 9.06 -1.05
CA SER A 326 16.76 8.34 -1.39
C SER A 326 15.70 9.25 -2.04
N THR A 327 15.79 10.57 -1.83
CA THR A 327 14.94 11.56 -2.49
C THR A 327 15.48 11.90 -3.88
N GLN A 328 16.80 12.08 -4.03
CA GLN A 328 17.45 12.25 -5.34
C GLN A 328 17.24 11.03 -6.27
N GLN A 329 17.24 9.81 -5.71
CA GLN A 329 16.91 8.60 -6.46
C GLN A 329 15.46 8.60 -6.98
N ARG A 330 14.49 9.17 -6.24
CA ARG A 330 13.10 9.35 -6.71
C ARG A 330 12.99 10.41 -7.81
N GLU A 331 13.76 11.50 -7.69
CA GLU A 331 13.88 12.52 -8.75
C GLU A 331 14.44 11.92 -10.05
N GLN A 332 15.45 11.05 -9.98
CA GLN A 332 15.95 10.34 -11.16
C GLN A 332 14.90 9.40 -11.78
N VAL A 333 14.12 8.66 -10.97
CA VAL A 333 13.01 7.82 -11.48
C VAL A 333 11.94 8.64 -12.20
N ILE A 334 11.68 9.88 -11.77
CA ILE A 334 10.79 10.83 -12.46
C ILE A 334 11.39 11.22 -13.83
N ILE A 335 12.68 11.57 -13.88
CA ILE A 335 13.39 11.94 -15.12
C ILE A 335 13.41 10.77 -16.11
N ASP A 336 13.68 9.55 -15.64
CA ASP A 336 13.71 8.33 -16.47
C ASP A 336 12.32 8.03 -17.07
N LYS A 337 11.25 8.14 -16.26
CA LYS A 337 9.86 7.93 -16.71
C LYS A 337 9.40 9.02 -17.69
N LEU A 338 9.78 10.28 -17.48
CA LEU A 338 9.51 11.38 -18.41
C LEU A 338 10.24 11.20 -19.74
N THR A 339 11.53 10.83 -19.71
CA THR A 339 12.33 10.53 -20.91
C THR A 339 11.67 9.42 -21.72
N LYS A 340 11.29 8.31 -21.06
CA LYS A 340 10.58 7.18 -21.65
C LYS A 340 9.20 7.54 -22.23
N LEU A 341 8.57 8.64 -21.79
CA LEU A 341 7.34 9.17 -22.40
C LEU A 341 7.64 10.05 -23.62
N ILE A 342 8.70 10.86 -23.57
CA ILE A 342 9.16 11.66 -24.73
C ILE A 342 9.52 10.73 -25.89
N ASP A 343 10.32 9.67 -25.64
CA ASP A 343 10.70 8.67 -26.63
C ASP A 343 9.47 8.06 -27.34
N LYS A 344 8.46 7.63 -26.55
CA LYS A 344 7.20 7.06 -27.07
C LYS A 344 6.42 8.05 -27.93
N VAL A 345 6.35 9.32 -27.53
CA VAL A 345 5.63 10.38 -28.26
C VAL A 345 6.36 10.72 -29.56
N GLU A 346 7.69 10.83 -29.53
CA GLU A 346 8.50 11.02 -30.74
C GLU A 346 8.34 9.85 -31.72
N GLU A 347 8.32 8.60 -31.25
CA GLU A 347 8.11 7.44 -32.12
C GLU A 347 6.71 7.48 -32.77
N GLN A 348 5.67 7.79 -32.00
CA GLN A 348 4.30 7.93 -32.52
C GLN A 348 4.18 9.05 -33.56
N GLN A 349 4.83 10.20 -33.36
CA GLN A 349 4.87 11.28 -34.36
C GLN A 349 5.57 10.86 -35.64
N LYS A 350 6.72 10.16 -35.55
CA LYS A 350 7.47 9.63 -36.70
C LYS A 350 6.63 8.61 -37.49
N GLN A 351 5.90 7.73 -36.80
CA GLN A 351 4.97 6.77 -37.43
C GLN A 351 3.79 7.47 -38.13
N GLN A 352 3.18 8.50 -37.53
CA GLN A 352 2.10 9.26 -38.16
C GLN A 352 2.53 10.01 -39.43
N GLN A 353 3.73 10.61 -39.43
CA GLN A 353 4.26 11.28 -40.63
C GLN A 353 4.49 10.30 -41.80
N GLN A 354 4.97 9.09 -41.53
CA GLN A 354 5.15 8.06 -42.56
C GLN A 354 3.82 7.58 -43.16
N GLN A 355 2.75 7.45 -42.36
CA GLN A 355 1.43 7.08 -42.88
C GLN A 355 0.80 8.17 -43.76
N GLN A 356 0.98 9.45 -43.42
CA GLN A 356 0.48 10.55 -44.28
C GLN A 356 1.19 10.59 -45.65
N GLN A 357 2.50 10.32 -45.71
CA GLN A 357 3.22 10.27 -46.99
C GLN A 357 2.74 9.11 -47.89
N GLN A 358 2.33 7.97 -47.33
CA GLN A 358 1.80 6.87 -48.14
C GLN A 358 0.40 7.17 -48.72
N GLN A 359 -0.48 7.87 -47.99
CA GLN A 359 -1.81 8.22 -48.52
C GLN A 359 -1.73 9.22 -49.69
N GLN A 360 -0.74 10.13 -49.72
CA GLN A 360 -0.55 11.03 -50.87
C GLN A 360 -0.07 10.33 -52.15
N GLN A 361 0.44 9.09 -52.09
CA GLN A 361 0.90 8.35 -53.28
C GLN A 361 -0.19 7.50 -53.97
N GLN A 362 -1.37 7.32 -53.36
CA GLN A 362 -2.44 6.47 -53.92
C GLN A 362 -3.65 7.26 -54.46
N GLY A 363 -3.63 8.60 -54.44
CA GLY A 363 -4.69 9.44 -55.01
C GLY A 363 -4.60 9.69 -56.53
N SER A 364 -3.53 9.25 -57.20
CA SER A 364 -3.07 9.80 -58.47
C SER A 364 -3.34 8.93 -59.71
N GLN A 365 -4.57 8.43 -59.91
CA GLN A 365 -4.83 7.54 -61.06
C GLN A 365 -6.22 7.59 -61.73
N GLN A 366 -6.73 8.78 -62.11
CA GLN A 366 -7.49 8.92 -63.38
C GLN A 366 -7.66 10.38 -63.85
N GLY A 367 -7.42 10.62 -65.15
CA GLY A 367 -7.90 11.80 -65.88
C GLY A 367 -6.86 12.80 -66.41
N GLY A 368 -6.54 12.71 -67.72
CA GLY A 368 -6.26 13.84 -68.63
C GLY A 368 -5.13 14.86 -68.31
N ALA A 369 -4.06 14.82 -69.10
CA ALA A 369 -3.07 15.91 -69.24
C ALA A 369 -3.57 16.99 -70.26
N PRO A 370 -2.88 18.16 -70.46
CA PRO A 370 -1.57 18.56 -69.95
C PRO A 370 -1.42 20.02 -69.44
N SER A 371 -0.17 20.40 -69.13
CA SER A 371 0.36 21.77 -68.98
C SER A 371 0.17 22.47 -67.62
N GLY A 372 1.20 22.38 -66.78
CA GLY A 372 1.37 23.13 -65.53
C GLY A 372 2.74 22.80 -64.93
N GLY A 373 3.50 23.81 -64.47
CA GLY A 373 4.92 23.66 -64.12
C GLY A 373 5.19 22.65 -63.01
N GLN A 374 5.91 21.57 -63.32
CA GLN A 374 6.25 20.49 -62.39
C GLN A 374 7.60 20.77 -61.70
N SER A 375 7.57 21.46 -60.55
CA SER A 375 8.77 21.71 -59.73
C SER A 375 9.22 20.43 -59.02
N GLN A 376 10.35 19.86 -59.44
CA GLN A 376 11.05 18.86 -58.63
C GLN A 376 11.73 19.54 -57.42
N PRO A 377 11.73 18.92 -56.22
CA PRO A 377 12.56 19.39 -55.11
C PRO A 377 14.04 19.25 -55.49
N MET A 378 14.83 20.30 -55.30
CA MET A 378 16.27 20.29 -55.61
C MET A 378 16.97 19.20 -54.80
N GLN A 379 17.77 18.38 -55.48
CA GLN A 379 18.44 17.23 -54.84
C GLN A 379 19.67 17.64 -53.99
N ASP A 380 20.16 18.87 -54.14
CA ASP A 380 21.25 19.46 -53.36
C ASP A 380 20.91 20.88 -52.91
N SER A 381 21.42 21.27 -51.75
CA SER A 381 21.23 22.60 -51.14
C SER A 381 22.07 23.70 -51.81
N GLN A 382 21.87 23.90 -53.11
CA GLN A 382 22.39 25.08 -53.81
C GLN A 382 21.44 26.27 -53.61
N ILE A 383 21.99 27.48 -53.53
CA ILE A 383 21.19 28.71 -53.46
C ILE A 383 20.46 28.88 -54.79
N ALA A 384 19.14 28.68 -54.79
CA ALA A 384 18.30 28.97 -55.93
C ALA A 384 18.38 30.47 -56.24
N GLY A 385 18.96 30.83 -57.39
CA GLY A 385 19.20 32.21 -57.83
C GLY A 385 17.93 32.97 -58.26
N ALA A 386 16.83 32.78 -57.54
CA ALA A 386 15.55 33.43 -57.79
C ALA A 386 15.59 34.88 -57.28
N SER A 387 15.86 35.83 -58.20
CA SER A 387 15.65 37.25 -57.95
C SER A 387 14.14 37.57 -57.92
N GLY A 388 13.49 37.22 -56.82
CA GLY A 388 12.08 37.56 -56.58
C GLY A 388 11.88 39.08 -56.53
N GLN A 389 10.73 39.55 -57.00
CA GLN A 389 10.29 40.93 -56.81
C GLN A 389 10.20 41.18 -55.30
N GLY A 390 10.98 42.14 -54.79
CA GLY A 390 11.25 42.33 -53.36
C GLY A 390 10.13 42.99 -52.56
N ASP A 391 8.86 42.62 -52.78
CA ASP A 391 7.72 43.07 -51.99
C ASP A 391 7.70 42.34 -50.64
N VAL A 392 8.57 42.79 -49.74
CA VAL A 392 8.50 42.50 -48.31
C VAL A 392 7.60 43.52 -47.62
N ASP A 393 6.42 43.07 -47.18
CA ASP A 393 5.52 43.89 -46.37
C ASP A 393 6.27 44.42 -45.13
N ARG A 394 6.38 45.75 -45.05
CA ARG A 394 7.04 46.41 -43.92
C ARG A 394 6.14 46.34 -42.72
N LYS A 395 6.38 45.34 -41.87
CA LYS A 395 5.69 45.16 -40.60
C LYS A 395 6.01 46.31 -39.65
N ASP A 396 5.15 47.32 -39.64
CA ASP A 396 5.22 48.42 -38.67
C ASP A 396 5.08 47.84 -37.25
N ASN A 397 6.13 48.04 -36.44
CA ASN A 397 6.19 47.54 -35.07
C ASN A 397 5.67 48.56 -34.04
N ASP A 398 5.14 49.70 -34.49
CA ASP A 398 4.76 50.85 -33.64
C ASP A 398 3.26 50.90 -33.27
N VAL A 399 2.62 49.74 -33.15
CA VAL A 399 1.39 49.58 -32.37
C VAL A 399 1.54 48.35 -31.48
N LYS A 400 1.10 48.46 -30.21
CA LYS A 400 1.28 47.42 -29.19
C LYS A 400 0.75 46.06 -29.66
N ASN A 401 1.67 45.15 -29.98
CA ASN A 401 1.40 43.77 -30.42
C ASN A 401 0.84 42.88 -29.28
N GLY A 402 -0.41 43.16 -28.88
CA GLY A 402 -1.21 42.25 -28.08
C GLY A 402 -1.87 41.18 -28.97
N TRP A 403 -1.87 39.93 -28.51
CA TRP A 403 -2.38 38.74 -29.21
C TRP A 403 -3.85 38.79 -29.66
N GLY A 404 -4.62 39.82 -29.29
CA GLY A 404 -6.01 40.01 -29.70
C GLY A 404 -6.22 40.85 -30.98
N ASN A 405 -5.18 41.45 -31.56
CA ASN A 405 -5.34 42.52 -32.57
C ASN A 405 -4.81 42.20 -33.98
N LEU A 406 -4.78 40.92 -34.39
CA LEU A 406 -4.44 40.54 -35.77
C LEU A 406 -5.42 41.14 -36.79
N PRO A 407 -4.98 41.46 -38.02
CA PRO A 407 -5.84 41.83 -39.14
C PRO A 407 -7.01 40.87 -39.35
N PRO A 408 -8.19 41.33 -39.83
CA PRO A 408 -9.38 40.48 -39.94
C PRO A 408 -9.19 39.21 -40.77
N ALA A 409 -8.37 39.24 -41.83
CA ALA A 409 -8.07 38.08 -42.67
C ALA A 409 -7.22 37.03 -41.93
N GLU A 410 -6.06 37.43 -41.39
CA GLU A 410 -5.18 36.54 -40.60
C GLU A 410 -5.92 35.95 -39.39
N ARG A 411 -6.82 36.72 -38.78
CA ARG A 411 -7.67 36.26 -37.67
C ARG A 411 -8.65 35.18 -38.12
N GLN A 412 -9.27 35.33 -39.29
CA GLN A 412 -10.18 34.35 -39.87
C GLN A 412 -9.46 33.03 -40.22
N GLU A 413 -8.23 33.13 -40.72
CA GLU A 413 -7.36 31.98 -41.00
C GLU A 413 -6.89 31.30 -39.71
N SER A 414 -6.42 32.07 -38.73
CA SER A 414 -6.04 31.58 -37.39
C SER A 414 -7.20 30.83 -36.72
N LEU A 415 -8.42 31.36 -36.82
CA LEU A 415 -9.62 30.69 -36.31
C LEU A 415 -9.93 29.39 -37.07
N GLN A 416 -9.71 29.33 -38.39
CA GLN A 416 -9.87 28.10 -39.16
C GLN A 416 -8.85 27.03 -38.75
N GLN A 417 -7.57 27.40 -38.61
CA GLN A 417 -6.51 26.51 -38.15
C GLN A 417 -6.80 25.99 -36.72
N ILE A 418 -7.08 26.88 -35.77
CA ILE A 418 -7.48 26.50 -34.39
C ILE A 418 -8.73 25.60 -34.39
N SER A 419 -9.71 25.85 -35.26
CA SER A 419 -10.94 25.04 -35.35
C SER A 419 -10.75 23.64 -35.95
N ARG A 420 -9.60 23.39 -36.58
CA ARG A 420 -9.19 22.08 -37.12
C ARG A 420 -8.60 21.18 -36.04
N ASP A 421 -7.88 21.77 -35.09
CA ASP A 421 -7.04 21.06 -34.12
C ASP A 421 -7.66 20.97 -32.71
N LEU A 422 -8.68 21.80 -32.39
CA LEU A 422 -9.37 21.76 -31.09
C LEU A 422 -10.67 20.93 -31.10
N PRO A 423 -10.92 20.12 -30.03
CA PRO A 423 -12.21 19.48 -29.79
C PRO A 423 -13.39 20.46 -29.75
N THR A 424 -14.55 19.99 -30.22
CA THR A 424 -15.75 20.83 -30.49
C THR A 424 -16.23 21.67 -29.31
N HIS A 425 -16.10 21.20 -28.07
CA HIS A 425 -16.56 21.91 -26.88
C HIS A 425 -15.78 23.20 -26.58
N TYR A 426 -14.55 23.36 -27.08
CA TYR A 426 -13.82 24.62 -26.92
C TYR A 426 -14.33 25.74 -27.84
N ARG A 427 -15.06 25.42 -28.92
CA ARG A 427 -15.59 26.41 -29.87
C ARG A 427 -16.51 27.42 -29.19
N GLU A 428 -17.45 26.94 -28.37
CA GLU A 428 -18.44 27.78 -27.68
C GLU A 428 -17.78 28.75 -26.68
N ALA A 429 -16.75 28.29 -25.96
CA ALA A 429 -15.99 29.14 -25.03
C ALA A 429 -15.19 30.23 -25.76
N ILE A 430 -14.58 29.89 -26.89
CA ILE A 430 -13.80 30.81 -27.73
C ILE A 430 -14.73 31.86 -28.38
N GLU A 431 -15.89 31.44 -28.92
CA GLU A 431 -16.89 32.35 -29.48
C GLU A 431 -17.47 33.30 -28.43
N ALA A 432 -17.75 32.80 -27.22
CA ALA A 432 -18.21 33.63 -26.10
C ALA A 432 -17.17 34.69 -25.69
N TYR A 433 -15.89 34.32 -25.66
CA TYR A 433 -14.78 35.25 -25.38
C TYR A 433 -14.67 36.34 -26.46
N PHE A 434 -14.64 35.96 -27.75
CA PHE A 434 -14.53 36.94 -28.83
C PHE A 434 -15.78 37.83 -28.97
N ARG A 435 -16.99 37.31 -28.72
CA ARG A 435 -18.21 38.14 -28.65
C ARG A 435 -18.11 39.19 -27.54
N LYS A 436 -17.62 38.81 -26.36
CA LYS A 436 -17.40 39.73 -25.23
C LYS A 436 -16.33 40.79 -25.56
N LEU A 437 -15.21 40.39 -26.18
CA LEU A 437 -14.14 41.30 -26.59
C LEU A 437 -14.64 42.33 -27.63
N ALA A 438 -15.41 41.89 -28.63
CA ALA A 438 -16.01 42.77 -29.64
C ALA A 438 -16.99 43.80 -29.04
N THR A 439 -17.71 43.43 -27.96
CA THR A 439 -18.55 44.39 -27.22
C THR A 439 -17.77 45.35 -26.31
N GLN A 440 -16.46 45.16 -26.12
CA GLN A 440 -15.59 46.05 -25.34
C GLN A 440 -14.73 46.99 -26.20
N GLN A 441 -14.83 46.92 -27.54
CA GLN A 441 -14.19 47.85 -28.47
C GLN A 441 -15.20 48.84 -29.09
N LYS A 442 -16.20 49.25 -28.31
CA LYS A 442 -17.23 50.23 -28.66
C LYS A 442 -17.48 51.19 -27.51
#